data_AF-A0A193QNY2-F1
#
_entry.id   AF-A0A193QNY2-F1
#
_cell.length_a   1.000
_cell.length_b   1.000
_cell.length_c   1.000
_cell.angle_alpha   90.00
_cell.angle_beta   90.00
_cell.angle_gamma   90.00
#
_symmetry.space_group_name_H-M   'P 1'
#
loop_
_entity.id
_entity.type
_entity.pdbx_description
1 polymer ?
#
loop_
_entity_poly.entity_id
_entity_poly.type
_entity_poly.pdbx_seq_one_letter_code
_entity_poly.pdbx_strand_id
1 'polypeptide(L)'
;MAYHKDTYSHHVHVLLRIPDNYGKRINIRKQDLRELREKFAGPLQKMGYSVTCTHKYQFGLKSELKREHDRQRGLYEVVKFGRASYRFNPKNGNQNYITLRTLKNKKEVTYWGVNLEEEIEREQIKHGSVISFKKEEATAVKVPKLDRQGKQVGWTETHRNNWRIENQGLMGIKTKPFPKEIKLDSPEQLMKHKRSMVVFKQSKAAMLALKEQLKKGIKIGSIKF
;
A
#
# COMPACT_ATOMS: atom_id res chain seq x y z
N MET A 1 47.22 10.08 -39.85
CA MET A 1 46.73 11.08 -38.89
C MET A 1 47.29 12.42 -39.33
N ALA A 2 46.47 13.47 -39.37
CA ALA A 2 46.89 14.82 -39.77
C ALA A 2 46.60 15.79 -38.63
N TYR A 3 47.55 16.67 -38.30
CA TYR A 3 47.42 17.66 -37.23
C TYR A 3 47.41 19.06 -37.83
N HIS A 4 46.39 19.83 -37.48
CA HIS A 4 46.07 21.11 -38.11
C HIS A 4 46.24 22.25 -37.09
N LYS A 5 47.01 23.26 -37.50
CA LYS A 5 47.34 24.48 -36.73
C LYS A 5 46.89 25.77 -37.42
N ASP A 6 46.30 25.63 -38.61
CA ASP A 6 45.81 26.67 -39.49
C ASP A 6 44.45 27.27 -39.03
N THR A 7 43.81 26.65 -38.04
CA THR A 7 42.54 27.12 -37.46
C THR A 7 42.72 27.55 -36.01
N TYR A 8 41.77 28.35 -35.50
CA TYR A 8 41.77 28.85 -34.12
C TYR A 8 41.81 27.74 -33.05
N SER A 9 41.33 26.53 -33.39
CA SER A 9 41.34 25.38 -32.49
C SER A 9 42.22 24.27 -33.05
N HIS A 10 43.36 24.04 -32.40
CA HIS A 10 44.25 22.93 -32.73
C HIS A 10 43.49 21.60 -32.70
N HIS A 11 43.43 20.90 -33.83
CA HIS A 11 42.71 19.64 -33.94
C HIS A 11 43.45 18.63 -34.82
N VAL A 12 43.06 17.37 -34.66
CA VAL A 12 43.65 16.24 -35.35
C VAL A 12 42.56 15.52 -36.14
N HIS A 13 42.82 15.26 -37.42
CA HIS A 13 42.03 14.35 -38.23
C HIS A 13 42.64 12.95 -38.20
N VAL A 14 41.83 11.99 -37.76
CA VAL A 14 42.20 10.57 -37.71
C VAL A 14 41.32 9.82 -38.71
N LEU A 15 41.96 9.16 -39.67
CA LEU A 15 41.32 8.21 -40.58
C LEU A 15 41.41 6.82 -39.94
N LEU A 16 40.26 6.24 -39.63
CA LEU A 16 40.17 4.87 -39.11
C LEU A 16 39.72 3.94 -40.23
N ARG A 17 40.53 2.92 -40.52
CA ARG A 17 40.14 1.85 -41.45
C ARG A 17 39.03 1.02 -40.82
N ILE A 18 37.91 0.85 -41.53
CA ILE A 18 36.73 0.11 -41.03
C ILE A 18 37.01 -1.40 -40.91
N PRO A 19 37.62 -2.09 -41.89
CA PRO A 19 38.04 -3.47 -41.72
C PRO A 19 39.35 -3.59 -40.95
N ASP A 20 39.44 -4.59 -40.08
CA ASP A 20 40.70 -5.04 -39.49
C ASP A 20 41.60 -5.78 -40.51
N ASN A 21 42.77 -6.25 -40.08
CA ASN A 21 43.71 -6.98 -40.96
C ASN A 21 43.18 -8.35 -41.40
N TYR A 22 42.10 -8.83 -40.79
CA TYR A 22 41.46 -10.13 -41.07
C TYR A 22 40.13 -9.95 -41.83
N GLY A 23 39.80 -8.73 -42.26
CA GLY A 23 38.57 -8.40 -43.00
C GLY A 23 37.31 -8.20 -42.15
N LYS A 24 37.40 -8.30 -40.82
CA LYS A 24 36.27 -8.05 -39.93
C LYS A 24 36.01 -6.55 -39.83
N ARG A 25 34.79 -6.13 -40.13
CA ARG A 25 34.37 -4.72 -40.09
C ARG A 25 34.06 -4.28 -38.67
N ILE A 26 34.56 -3.11 -38.30
CA ILE A 26 34.20 -2.42 -37.06
C ILE A 26 32.76 -1.89 -37.22
N ASN A 27 31.89 -2.25 -36.28
CA ASN A 27 30.53 -1.73 -36.20
C ASN A 27 30.44 -0.73 -35.04
N ILE A 28 30.53 0.56 -35.32
CA ILE A 28 30.54 1.61 -34.29
C ILE A 28 29.10 1.90 -33.83
N ARG A 29 28.75 1.49 -32.61
CA ARG A 29 27.48 1.82 -31.95
C ARG A 29 27.62 3.07 -31.09
N LYS A 30 26.48 3.57 -30.60
CA LYS A 30 26.44 4.74 -29.69
C LYS A 30 27.24 4.52 -28.40
N GLN A 31 27.29 3.29 -27.90
CA GLN A 31 28.08 2.91 -26.73
C GLN A 31 29.59 3.02 -27.02
N ASP A 32 30.05 2.51 -28.16
CA ASP A 32 31.46 2.54 -28.55
C ASP A 32 31.96 3.98 -28.74
N LEU A 33 31.14 4.87 -29.31
CA LEU A 33 31.46 6.32 -29.39
C LEU A 33 31.61 6.96 -28.01
N ARG A 34 30.88 6.48 -27.01
CA ARG A 34 30.99 6.97 -25.63
C ARG A 34 32.27 6.46 -24.99
N GLU A 35 32.55 5.18 -25.13
CA GLU A 35 33.78 4.56 -24.63
C GLU A 35 35.02 5.23 -25.24
N LEU A 36 35.01 5.54 -26.54
CA LEU A 36 36.08 6.28 -27.20
C LEU A 36 36.31 7.67 -26.58
N ARG A 37 35.24 8.42 -26.27
CA ARG A 37 35.37 9.73 -25.61
C ARG A 37 35.93 9.63 -24.18
N GLU A 38 35.45 8.65 -23.42
CA GLU A 38 35.92 8.40 -22.05
C GLU A 38 37.40 7.96 -22.04
N LYS A 39 37.77 7.02 -22.92
CA LYS A 39 39.15 6.54 -23.10
C LYS A 39 40.09 7.60 -23.66
N PHE A 40 39.59 8.59 -24.39
CA PHE A 40 40.42 9.70 -24.86
C PHE A 40 40.64 10.74 -23.75
N ALA A 41 39.61 11.09 -22.99
CA ALA A 41 39.70 12.09 -21.92
C ALA A 41 40.53 11.61 -20.72
N GLY A 42 40.41 10.35 -20.31
CA GLY A 42 41.07 9.83 -19.11
C GLY A 42 42.61 9.95 -19.13
N PRO A 43 43.31 9.50 -20.19
CA PRO A 43 44.75 9.68 -20.32
C PRO A 43 45.17 11.16 -20.35
N LEU A 44 44.40 12.02 -21.01
CA LEU A 44 44.69 13.47 -21.04
C LEU A 44 44.58 14.11 -19.64
N GLN A 45 43.57 13.72 -18.85
CA GLN A 45 43.46 14.14 -17.46
C GLN A 45 44.65 13.67 -16.62
N LYS A 46 45.11 12.42 -16.81
CA LYS A 46 46.31 11.89 -16.13
C LYS A 46 47.58 12.63 -16.50
N MET A 47 47.65 13.19 -17.71
CA MET A 47 48.74 14.05 -18.18
C MET A 47 48.61 15.51 -17.68
N GLY A 48 47.58 15.82 -16.89
CA GLY A 48 47.37 17.15 -16.30
C GLY A 48 46.53 18.11 -17.15
N TYR A 49 45.98 17.67 -18.29
CA TYR A 49 45.11 18.50 -19.10
C TYR A 49 43.69 18.60 -18.53
N SER A 50 43.15 19.81 -18.43
CA SER A 50 41.78 20.05 -17.98
C SER A 50 40.79 19.77 -19.11
N VAL A 51 40.47 18.49 -19.29
CA VAL A 51 39.47 18.03 -20.27
C VAL A 51 38.30 17.36 -19.56
N THR A 52 37.09 17.58 -20.06
CA THR A 52 35.86 16.99 -19.53
C THR A 52 35.11 16.26 -20.63
N CYS A 53 34.77 14.99 -20.38
CA CYS A 53 33.83 14.26 -21.22
C CYS A 53 32.41 14.59 -20.75
N THR A 54 31.71 15.49 -21.45
CA THR A 54 30.31 15.84 -21.13
C THR A 54 29.39 14.65 -21.38
N HIS A 55 28.98 13.97 -20.31
CA HIS A 55 28.02 12.88 -20.38
C HIS A 55 26.60 13.43 -20.63
N LYS A 56 26.02 13.16 -21.80
CA LYS A 56 24.55 13.27 -21.95
C LYS A 56 23.89 12.07 -21.28
N TYR A 57 23.16 12.33 -20.20
CA TYR A 57 22.13 11.50 -19.56
C TYR A 57 22.44 10.00 -19.44
N GLN A 58 22.77 9.52 -18.23
CA GLN A 58 22.85 8.09 -17.95
C GLN A 58 21.48 7.43 -18.16
N PHE A 59 21.31 6.79 -19.32
CA PHE A 59 20.12 6.03 -19.67
C PHE A 59 19.91 4.94 -18.63
N GLY A 60 18.78 4.98 -17.92
CA GLY A 60 18.44 4.00 -16.89
C GLY A 60 18.63 4.46 -15.45
N LEU A 61 19.48 5.46 -15.16
CA LEU A 61 19.72 5.91 -13.78
C LEU A 61 18.43 6.41 -13.10
N LYS A 62 17.57 7.15 -13.82
CA LYS A 62 16.25 7.53 -13.30
C LYS A 62 15.34 6.31 -13.03
N SER A 63 15.44 5.25 -13.82
CA SER A 63 14.64 4.03 -13.64
C SER A 63 15.16 3.15 -12.49
N GLU A 64 16.46 3.21 -12.23
CA GLU A 64 17.14 2.49 -11.14
C GLU A 64 16.91 3.19 -9.80
N LEU A 65 17.09 4.52 -9.74
CA LEU A 65 16.70 5.36 -8.59
C LEU A 65 15.20 5.25 -8.25
N LYS A 66 14.34 5.07 -9.27
CA LYS A 66 12.90 4.84 -9.06
C LYS A 66 12.61 3.44 -8.49
N ARG A 67 13.43 2.43 -8.83
CA ARG A 67 13.31 1.04 -8.34
C ARG A 67 13.75 0.90 -6.89
N GLU A 68 14.82 1.57 -6.46
CA GLU A 68 15.22 1.55 -5.04
C GLU A 68 14.16 2.18 -4.12
N HIS A 69 13.49 3.24 -4.60
CA HIS A 69 12.41 3.89 -3.87
C HIS A 69 11.10 3.08 -3.81
N ASP A 70 11.05 1.89 -4.43
CA ASP A 70 9.86 1.02 -4.49
C ASP A 70 9.80 -0.05 -3.39
N ARG A 71 10.88 -0.28 -2.61
CA ARG A 71 10.87 -1.30 -1.54
C ARG A 71 9.89 -1.00 -0.41
N GLN A 72 9.53 0.26 -0.22
CA GLN A 72 8.56 0.70 0.79
C GLN A 72 7.14 0.89 0.22
N ARG A 73 6.94 0.70 -1.09
CA ARG A 73 5.59 0.75 -1.67
C ARG A 73 4.78 -0.44 -1.18
N GLY A 74 3.55 -0.15 -0.73
CA GLY A 74 2.65 -1.17 -0.21
C GLY A 74 2.88 -1.54 1.25
N LEU A 75 3.90 -0.97 1.91
CA LEU A 75 4.12 -1.08 3.34
C LEU A 75 3.51 0.11 4.08
N TYR A 76 2.81 -0.21 5.16
CA TYR A 76 2.09 0.75 5.97
C TYR A 76 2.35 0.50 7.45
N GLU A 77 2.39 1.57 8.23
CA GLU A 77 2.38 1.51 9.67
C GLU A 77 0.94 1.64 10.19
N VAL A 78 0.58 0.79 11.14
CA VAL A 78 -0.76 0.78 11.73
C VAL A 78 -0.86 1.87 12.80
N VAL A 79 -1.65 2.91 12.54
CA VAL A 79 -1.85 4.02 13.49
C VAL A 79 -2.96 3.67 14.47
N LYS A 80 -4.14 3.29 13.95
CA LYS A 80 -5.33 3.01 14.76
C LYS A 80 -6.19 1.96 14.08
N PHE A 81 -6.89 1.15 14.87
CA PHE A 81 -7.94 0.27 14.37
C PHE A 81 -9.03 0.13 15.42
N GLY A 82 -10.20 -0.35 15.00
CA GLY A 82 -11.31 -0.62 15.91
C GLY A 82 -12.65 -0.59 15.19
N ARG A 83 -13.72 -0.41 15.98
CA ARG A 83 -15.10 -0.38 15.49
C ARG A 83 -15.72 1.00 15.74
N ALA A 84 -16.18 1.64 14.69
CA ALA A 84 -16.79 2.97 14.75
C ALA A 84 -17.88 3.12 13.69
N SER A 85 -18.73 4.15 13.81
CA SER A 85 -19.70 4.48 12.76
C SER A 85 -18.97 4.79 11.45
N TYR A 86 -19.46 4.28 10.32
CA TYR A 86 -18.76 4.42 9.03
C TYR A 86 -18.46 5.90 8.71
N ARG A 87 -17.18 6.18 8.37
CA ARG A 87 -16.63 7.54 8.19
C ARG A 87 -16.74 8.44 9.44
N PHE A 88 -16.82 7.85 10.62
CA PHE A 88 -17.04 8.54 11.90
C PHE A 88 -18.32 9.40 11.94
N ASN A 89 -19.30 9.10 11.08
CA ASN A 89 -20.58 9.78 11.08
C ASN A 89 -21.61 8.97 11.89
N PRO A 90 -22.17 9.49 12.99
CA PRO A 90 -23.10 8.76 13.86
C PRO A 90 -24.38 8.29 13.16
N LYS A 91 -24.74 8.87 12.01
CA LYS A 91 -25.90 8.45 11.22
C LYS A 91 -25.69 7.10 10.53
N ASN A 92 -24.43 6.70 10.36
CA ASN A 92 -24.10 5.46 9.66
C ASN A 92 -23.98 4.29 10.65
N GLY A 93 -24.22 3.08 10.14
CA GLY A 93 -23.98 1.85 10.90
C GLY A 93 -22.51 1.70 11.33
N ASN A 94 -22.29 1.01 12.45
CA ASN A 94 -20.95 0.70 12.94
C ASN A 94 -20.26 -0.32 12.04
N GLN A 95 -19.01 -0.03 11.65
CA GLN A 95 -18.14 -0.88 10.87
C GLN A 95 -16.72 -0.93 11.46
N ASN A 96 -15.98 -1.96 11.07
CA ASN A 96 -14.57 -2.08 11.43
C ASN A 96 -13.73 -1.19 10.52
N TYR A 97 -12.71 -0.56 11.09
CA TYR A 97 -11.80 0.33 10.38
C TYR A 97 -10.34 0.11 10.79
N ILE A 98 -9.45 0.48 9.88
CA ILE A 98 -8.02 0.56 10.12
C ILE A 98 -7.46 1.84 9.49
N THR A 99 -6.69 2.59 10.26
CA THR A 99 -5.99 3.80 9.85
C THR A 99 -4.52 3.45 9.66
N LEU A 100 -4.06 3.64 8.44
CA LEU A 100 -2.73 3.25 7.97
C LEU A 100 -1.94 4.49 7.58
N ARG A 101 -0.68 4.55 7.99
CA ARG A 101 0.28 5.58 7.61
C ARG A 101 1.25 5.03 6.58
N THR A 102 1.32 5.68 5.43
CA THR A 102 2.32 5.34 4.39
C THR A 102 3.72 5.62 4.91
N LEU A 103 4.65 4.65 4.83
CA LEU A 103 6.03 4.87 5.29
C LEU A 103 6.74 5.97 4.47
N LYS A 104 6.41 6.05 3.17
CA LYS A 104 7.02 6.99 2.23
C LYS A 104 6.64 8.45 2.48
N ASN A 105 5.34 8.74 2.58
CA ASN A 105 4.83 10.12 2.61
C ASN A 105 4.23 10.50 3.97
N LYS A 106 4.28 9.60 4.97
CA LYS A 106 3.63 9.74 6.28
C LYS A 106 2.15 10.13 6.20
N LYS A 107 1.51 9.90 5.06
CA LYS A 107 0.08 10.19 4.84
C LYS A 107 -0.76 9.11 5.49
N GLU A 108 -1.74 9.53 6.27
CA GLU A 108 -2.71 8.66 6.92
C GLU A 108 -3.96 8.47 6.06
N VAL A 109 -4.42 7.23 5.96
CA VAL A 109 -5.64 6.85 5.23
C VAL A 109 -6.41 5.85 6.07
N THR A 110 -7.73 6.06 6.20
CA THR A 110 -8.62 5.14 6.93
C THR A 110 -9.39 4.28 5.96
N TYR A 111 -9.23 2.97 6.10
CA TYR A 111 -9.94 1.93 5.36
C TYR A 111 -11.03 1.31 6.22
N TRP A 112 -12.10 0.88 5.56
CA TRP A 112 -13.30 0.33 6.20
C TRP A 112 -13.64 -1.01 5.55
N GLY A 113 -14.01 -2.00 6.36
CA GLY A 113 -14.34 -3.32 5.84
C GLY A 113 -14.76 -4.29 6.93
N VAL A 114 -15.66 -5.20 6.61
CA VAL A 114 -16.21 -6.16 7.58
C VAL A 114 -15.13 -7.17 8.01
N ASN A 115 -14.27 -7.60 7.07
CA ASN A 115 -13.26 -8.63 7.30
C ASN A 115 -12.01 -8.14 8.05
N LEU A 116 -11.88 -6.83 8.32
CA LEU A 116 -10.69 -6.25 8.94
C LEU A 116 -10.43 -6.78 10.35
N GLU A 117 -11.47 -7.00 11.15
CA GLU A 117 -11.36 -7.48 12.54
C GLU A 117 -10.74 -8.89 12.59
N GLU A 118 -11.23 -9.80 11.76
CA GLU A 118 -10.70 -11.18 11.68
C GLU A 118 -9.25 -11.21 11.17
N GLU A 119 -8.90 -10.34 10.21
CA GLU A 119 -7.52 -10.21 9.71
C GLU A 119 -6.56 -9.62 10.77
N ILE A 120 -7.01 -8.60 11.52
CA ILE A 120 -6.24 -7.97 12.59
C ILE A 120 -5.93 -8.97 13.71
N GLU A 121 -6.92 -9.77 14.12
CA GLU A 121 -6.77 -10.80 15.14
C GLU A 121 -5.83 -11.92 14.67
N ARG A 122 -5.99 -12.39 13.42
CA ARG A 122 -5.15 -13.46 12.85
C ARG A 122 -3.68 -13.07 12.77
N GLU A 123 -3.41 -11.86 12.29
CA GLU A 123 -2.05 -11.35 12.09
C GLU A 123 -1.47 -10.70 13.37
N GLN A 124 -2.18 -10.79 14.50
CA GLN A 124 -1.82 -10.24 15.81
C GLN A 124 -1.29 -8.79 15.75
N ILE A 125 -2.00 -7.96 14.99
CA ILE A 125 -1.56 -6.60 14.69
C ILE A 125 -1.67 -5.72 15.92
N LYS A 126 -0.63 -4.92 16.18
CA LYS A 126 -0.61 -3.90 17.24
C LYS A 126 -0.46 -2.52 16.62
N HIS A 127 -0.73 -1.49 17.42
CA HIS A 127 -0.37 -0.12 17.04
C HIS A 127 1.14 -0.03 16.80
N GLY A 128 1.54 0.58 15.68
CA GLY A 128 2.93 0.67 15.24
C GLY A 128 3.45 -0.53 14.44
N SER A 129 2.66 -1.60 14.26
CA SER A 129 3.06 -2.72 13.39
C SER A 129 3.21 -2.27 11.93
N VAL A 130 4.21 -2.80 11.24
CA VAL A 130 4.41 -2.61 9.80
C VAL A 130 3.75 -3.76 9.05
N ILE A 131 2.80 -3.43 8.18
CA ILE A 131 1.97 -4.39 7.46
C ILE A 131 2.01 -4.12 5.96
N SER A 132 1.81 -5.18 5.17
CA SER A 132 1.36 -5.06 3.79
C SER A 132 -0.16 -5.04 3.77
N PHE A 133 -0.74 -4.09 3.03
CA PHE A 133 -2.18 -3.90 2.95
C PHE A 133 -2.64 -3.87 1.50
N LYS A 134 -3.48 -4.83 1.12
CA LYS A 134 -3.94 -5.00 -0.27
C LYS A 134 -5.45 -5.19 -0.34
N LYS A 135 -6.06 -4.60 -1.36
CA LYS A 135 -7.44 -4.90 -1.74
C LYS A 135 -7.48 -6.16 -2.60
N GLU A 136 -8.22 -7.16 -2.19
CA GLU A 136 -8.49 -8.35 -3.01
C GLU A 136 -9.85 -8.26 -3.72
N GLU A 137 -10.17 -9.27 -4.52
CA GLU A 137 -11.45 -9.37 -5.22
C GLU A 137 -12.62 -9.27 -4.23
N ALA A 138 -13.68 -8.60 -4.66
CA ALA A 138 -14.86 -8.42 -3.83
C ALA A 138 -15.68 -9.72 -3.78
N THR A 139 -16.00 -10.19 -2.58
CA THR A 139 -16.87 -11.36 -2.40
C THR A 139 -18.33 -10.95 -2.57
N ALA A 140 -19.08 -11.72 -3.36
CA ALA A 140 -20.53 -11.56 -3.49
C ALA A 140 -21.22 -12.10 -2.23
N VAL A 141 -22.15 -11.30 -1.68
CA VAL A 141 -22.90 -11.65 -0.48
C VAL A 141 -24.38 -11.45 -0.73
N LYS A 142 -25.18 -12.49 -0.48
CA LYS A 142 -26.64 -12.46 -0.57
C LYS A 142 -27.23 -11.99 0.76
N VAL A 143 -27.71 -10.76 0.80
CA VAL A 143 -28.34 -10.17 1.99
C VAL A 143 -29.86 -10.30 1.86
N PRO A 144 -30.59 -10.77 2.88
CA PRO A 144 -32.04 -10.80 2.85
C PRO A 144 -32.60 -9.37 2.84
N LYS A 145 -33.47 -9.07 1.88
CA LYS A 145 -34.21 -7.81 1.78
C LYS A 145 -35.42 -7.86 2.71
N LEU A 146 -35.43 -6.98 3.72
CA LEU A 146 -36.52 -6.84 4.68
C LEU A 146 -37.49 -5.75 4.24
N ASP A 147 -38.79 -5.97 4.41
CA ASP A 147 -39.83 -4.94 4.24
C ASP A 147 -39.89 -3.98 5.44
N ARG A 148 -40.67 -2.89 5.33
CA ARG A 148 -40.94 -1.93 6.42
C ARG A 148 -41.46 -2.57 7.71
N GLN A 149 -42.07 -3.75 7.62
CA GLN A 149 -42.55 -4.54 8.77
C GLN A 149 -41.53 -5.58 9.28
N GLY A 150 -40.31 -5.61 8.72
CA GLY A 150 -39.25 -6.52 9.15
C GLY A 150 -39.39 -7.96 8.64
N LYS A 151 -40.32 -8.24 7.73
CA LYS A 151 -40.50 -9.56 7.09
C LYS A 151 -39.58 -9.67 5.86
N GLN A 152 -38.98 -10.84 5.65
CA GLN A 152 -38.09 -11.08 4.50
C GLN A 152 -38.92 -11.19 3.20
N VAL A 153 -38.61 -10.33 2.23
CA VAL A 153 -39.35 -10.23 0.94
C VAL A 153 -38.49 -10.67 -0.25
N GLY A 154 -37.17 -10.80 -0.09
CA GLY A 154 -36.30 -11.34 -1.14
C GLY A 154 -34.83 -11.35 -0.77
N TRP A 155 -33.97 -11.51 -1.77
CA TRP A 155 -32.51 -11.44 -1.64
C TRP A 155 -31.97 -10.24 -2.42
N THR A 156 -30.91 -9.63 -1.92
CA THR A 156 -30.15 -8.60 -2.62
C THR A 156 -28.69 -9.03 -2.65
N GLU A 157 -28.12 -9.09 -3.83
CA GLU A 157 -26.69 -9.33 -3.99
C GLU A 157 -25.93 -8.03 -3.74
N THR A 158 -24.93 -8.09 -2.86
CA THR A 158 -24.08 -6.95 -2.53
C THR A 158 -22.63 -7.42 -2.52
N HIS A 159 -21.73 -6.57 -3.04
CA HIS A 159 -20.30 -6.86 -3.05
C HIS A 159 -19.63 -6.32 -1.79
N ARG A 160 -18.82 -7.14 -1.14
CA ARG A 160 -17.97 -6.73 -0.02
C ARG A 160 -16.53 -6.66 -0.47
N ASN A 161 -15.88 -5.52 -0.24
CA ASN A 161 -14.44 -5.41 -0.43
C ASN A 161 -13.72 -6.30 0.60
N ASN A 162 -12.78 -7.10 0.13
CA ASN A 162 -11.91 -7.87 1.00
C ASN A 162 -10.56 -7.16 1.13
N TRP A 163 -10.16 -6.92 2.37
CA TRP A 163 -8.85 -6.38 2.70
C TRP A 163 -7.95 -7.50 3.19
N ARG A 164 -6.81 -7.70 2.53
CA ARG A 164 -5.77 -8.62 2.98
C ARG A 164 -4.76 -7.85 3.80
N ILE A 165 -4.44 -8.38 4.98
CA ILE A 165 -3.37 -7.86 5.81
C ILE A 165 -2.30 -8.94 5.99
N GLU A 166 -1.03 -8.56 5.81
CA GLU A 166 0.10 -9.41 6.09
C GLU A 166 1.06 -8.66 7.02
N ASN A 167 1.28 -9.21 8.21
CA ASN A 167 2.20 -8.61 9.17
C ASN A 167 3.65 -8.96 8.79
N GLN A 168 4.45 -7.97 8.43
CA GLN A 168 5.83 -8.18 8.00
C GLN A 168 6.76 -8.55 9.18
N GLY A 169 6.32 -8.35 10.42
CA GLY A 169 7.05 -8.77 11.62
C GLY A 169 6.84 -10.23 12.01
N LEU A 170 5.82 -10.90 11.46
CA LEU A 170 5.49 -12.30 11.76
C LEU A 170 5.63 -13.12 10.48
N MET A 171 6.83 -13.65 10.23
CA MET A 171 7.05 -14.55 9.10
C MET A 171 6.41 -15.92 9.38
N GLY A 172 5.63 -16.45 8.41
CA GLY A 172 5.24 -17.87 8.38
C GLY A 172 3.75 -18.19 8.53
N ILE A 173 2.85 -17.22 8.55
CA ILE A 173 1.40 -17.48 8.56
C ILE A 173 0.94 -17.84 7.13
N LYS A 174 0.50 -19.09 6.91
CA LYS A 174 -0.07 -19.52 5.63
C LYS A 174 -1.45 -18.89 5.44
N THR A 175 -1.59 -18.00 4.47
CA THR A 175 -2.86 -17.33 4.15
C THR A 175 -3.80 -18.26 3.38
N LYS A 176 -5.10 -18.24 3.74
CA LYS A 176 -6.16 -18.91 2.98
C LYS A 176 -6.81 -17.90 2.02
N PRO A 177 -7.14 -18.30 0.77
CA PRO A 177 -7.83 -17.42 -0.18
C PRO A 177 -9.21 -17.04 0.34
N PHE A 178 -9.69 -15.83 0.01
CA PHE A 178 -11.06 -15.46 0.37
C PHE A 178 -12.07 -16.29 -0.45
N PRO A 179 -13.20 -16.69 0.14
CA PRO A 179 -14.25 -17.39 -0.58
C PRO A 179 -14.91 -16.44 -1.60
N LYS A 180 -15.25 -16.97 -2.78
CA LYS A 180 -15.91 -16.20 -3.86
C LYS A 180 -17.36 -15.82 -3.53
N GLU A 181 -18.03 -16.63 -2.71
CA GLU A 181 -19.40 -16.40 -2.24
C GLU A 181 -19.50 -16.73 -0.75
N ILE A 182 -20.21 -15.89 0.02
CA ILE A 182 -20.53 -16.14 1.43
C ILE A 182 -22.01 -16.47 1.55
N LYS A 183 -22.33 -17.70 1.96
CA LYS A 183 -23.69 -18.14 2.27
C LYS A 183 -24.04 -17.77 3.71
N LEU A 184 -24.88 -16.75 3.88
CA LEU A 184 -25.30 -16.24 5.19
C LEU A 184 -26.28 -17.18 5.93
N ASP A 185 -26.84 -18.17 5.25
CA ASP A 185 -27.83 -19.12 5.80
C ASP A 185 -27.22 -20.38 6.41
N SER A 186 -25.89 -20.43 6.56
CA SER A 186 -25.26 -21.59 7.18
C SER A 186 -25.63 -21.69 8.67
N PRO A 187 -25.77 -22.91 9.22
CA PRO A 187 -26.05 -23.11 10.66
C PRO A 187 -25.04 -22.41 11.56
N GLU A 188 -23.78 -22.36 11.15
CA GLU A 188 -22.69 -21.70 11.88
C GLU A 188 -22.88 -20.17 11.93
N GLN A 189 -23.32 -19.58 10.81
CA GLN A 189 -23.57 -18.14 10.71
C GLN A 189 -24.81 -17.72 11.51
N LEU A 190 -25.84 -18.57 11.52
CA LEU A 190 -27.02 -18.42 12.40
C LEU A 190 -26.62 -18.47 13.88
N MET A 191 -25.72 -19.36 14.27
CA MET A 191 -25.19 -19.43 15.64
C MET A 191 -24.36 -18.20 16.00
N LYS A 192 -23.50 -17.72 15.08
CA LYS A 192 -22.74 -16.46 15.25
C LYS A 192 -23.69 -15.27 15.42
N HIS A 193 -24.78 -15.21 14.65
CA HIS A 193 -25.82 -14.19 14.78
C HIS A 193 -26.58 -14.28 16.11
N LYS A 194 -26.94 -15.48 16.57
CA LYS A 194 -27.57 -15.66 17.89
C LYS A 194 -26.64 -15.18 19.02
N ARG A 195 -25.36 -15.54 18.98
CA ARG A 195 -24.35 -15.09 19.96
C ARG A 195 -24.19 -13.57 19.96
N SER A 196 -24.07 -12.95 18.78
CA SER A 196 -23.94 -11.49 18.69
C SER A 196 -25.20 -10.77 19.21
N MET A 197 -26.39 -11.32 18.95
CA MET A 197 -27.64 -10.82 19.51
C MET A 197 -27.72 -10.93 21.04
N VAL A 198 -27.21 -12.01 21.63
CA VAL A 198 -27.14 -12.17 23.09
C VAL A 198 -26.22 -11.11 23.69
N VAL A 199 -25.01 -10.95 23.14
CA VAL A 199 -24.05 -9.92 23.58
C VAL A 199 -24.64 -8.51 23.44
N PHE A 200 -25.35 -8.24 22.33
CA PHE A 200 -26.05 -6.97 22.15
C PHE A 200 -27.16 -6.72 23.18
N LYS A 201 -27.96 -7.74 23.50
CA LYS A 201 -29.00 -7.63 24.55
C LYS A 201 -28.37 -7.33 25.91
N GLN A 202 -27.28 -8.02 26.27
CA GLN A 202 -26.56 -7.79 27.51
C GLN A 202 -25.96 -6.38 27.57
N SER A 203 -25.28 -5.94 26.51
CA SER A 203 -24.69 -4.59 26.47
C SER A 203 -25.74 -3.48 26.49
N LYS A 204 -26.88 -3.67 25.81
CA LYS A 204 -28.02 -2.76 25.88
C LYS A 204 -28.58 -2.68 27.30
N ALA A 205 -28.75 -3.81 27.98
CA ALA A 205 -29.23 -3.86 29.37
C ALA A 205 -28.26 -3.15 30.32
N ALA A 206 -26.94 -3.40 30.18
CA ALA A 206 -25.92 -2.71 30.95
C ALA A 206 -25.91 -1.19 30.71
N MET A 207 -26.07 -0.75 29.45
CA MET A 207 -26.16 0.67 29.10
C MET A 207 -27.40 1.35 29.69
N LEU A 208 -28.55 0.67 29.68
CA LEU A 208 -29.79 1.14 30.32
C LEU A 208 -29.61 1.28 31.84
N ALA A 209 -29.05 0.25 32.49
CA ALA A 209 -28.76 0.27 33.92
C ALA A 209 -27.80 1.42 34.30
N LEU A 210 -26.74 1.64 33.51
CA LEU A 210 -25.82 2.75 33.68
C LEU A 210 -26.52 4.11 33.53
N LYS A 211 -27.41 4.25 32.54
CA LYS A 211 -28.23 5.46 32.36
C LYS A 211 -29.14 5.72 33.55
N GLU A 212 -29.75 4.68 34.12
CA GLU A 212 -30.58 4.80 35.32
C GLU A 212 -29.77 5.19 36.55
N GLN A 213 -28.58 4.61 36.73
CA GLN A 213 -27.67 4.99 37.82
C GLN A 213 -27.20 6.45 37.71
N LEU A 214 -26.80 6.90 36.51
CA LEU A 214 -26.45 8.31 36.25
C LEU A 214 -27.63 9.25 36.57
N LYS A 215 -28.86 8.87 36.17
CA LYS A 215 -30.07 9.66 36.44
C LYS A 215 -30.41 9.73 37.93
N LYS A 216 -30.14 8.67 38.70
CA LYS A 216 -30.30 8.65 40.16
C LYS A 216 -29.20 9.45 40.87
N GLY A 217 -27.95 9.37 40.41
CA GLY A 217 -26.82 10.15 40.97
C GLY A 217 -26.99 11.67 40.81
N ILE A 218 -27.55 12.13 39.68
CA ILE A 218 -27.84 13.56 39.44
C ILE A 218 -28.94 14.09 40.38
N LYS A 219 -29.90 13.24 40.81
CA LYS A 219 -30.96 13.65 41.75
C LYS A 219 -30.50 13.84 43.20
N ILE A 220 -29.33 13.31 43.58
CA ILE A 220 -28.80 13.43 44.95
C ILE A 220 -27.92 14.69 45.12
N GLY A 221 -27.50 15.32 44.02
CA GLY A 221 -26.68 16.55 44.03
C GLY A 221 -27.45 17.88 44.15
N SER A 222 -28.77 17.85 44.32
CA SER A 222 -29.57 19.07 44.59
C SER A 222 -29.55 19.40 46.09
N ILE A 223 -28.39 19.83 46.58
CA ILE A 223 -28.22 20.39 47.92
C ILE A 223 -28.99 21.71 47.97
N LYS A 224 -29.94 21.80 48.91
CA LYS A 224 -30.69 23.02 49.24
C LYS A 224 -29.74 24.09 49.78
N PHE A 225 -29.91 25.31 49.29
CA PHE A 225 -29.40 26.55 49.89
C PHE A 225 -29.95 26.75 51.30
#